data_AF-A0AAP8N6S0-F1
#
_entry.id   AF-A0AAP8N6S0-F1
#
_cell.length_a   1.000
_cell.length_b   1.000
_cell.length_c   1.000
_cell.angle_alpha   90.00
_cell.angle_beta   90.00
_cell.angle_gamma   90.00
#
_symmetry.space_group_name_H-M   'P 1'
#
loop_
_entity.id
_entity.type
_entity.pdbx_description
1 polymer ?
#
loop_
_entity_poly.entity_id
_entity_poly.type
_entity_poly.pdbx_seq_one_letter_code
_entity_poly.pdbx_strand_id
1 'polypeptide(L)'
;ERTGLIAEIDAWVMRQACQQMCQWHAAGVVLSFVAVNVSSRLFARRELYQQVAQVLHDTGLDPAYLELEVTESAVMEDPEVALEQMHR
;
A
#
# COMPACT_ATOMS: atom_id res chain seq x y z
N GLU A 1 -9.87 20.26 -5.06
CA GLU A 1 -10.67 19.04 -5.23
C GLU A 1 -10.50 18.09 -4.04
N ARG A 2 -11.60 17.60 -3.45
CA ARG A 2 -11.80 16.23 -2.92
C ARG A 2 -10.66 15.56 -2.09
N THR A 3 -10.02 16.28 -1.17
CA THR A 3 -8.84 15.79 -0.40
C THR A 3 -9.08 14.56 0.50
N GLY A 4 -10.33 14.28 0.88
CA GLY A 4 -10.70 13.04 1.61
C GLY A 4 -10.84 11.82 0.72
N LEU A 5 -11.46 11.98 -0.46
CA LEU A 5 -11.75 10.87 -1.37
C LEU A 5 -10.50 10.16 -1.87
N ILE A 6 -9.39 10.88 -2.08
CA ILE A 6 -8.17 10.26 -2.63
C ILE A 6 -7.58 9.26 -1.62
N ALA A 7 -7.55 9.60 -0.33
CA ALA A 7 -7.04 8.69 0.69
C ALA A 7 -7.94 7.46 0.87
N GLU A 8 -9.26 7.63 0.76
CA GLU A 8 -10.21 6.51 0.75
C GLU A 8 -10.04 5.61 -0.48
N ILE A 9 -9.73 6.19 -1.65
CA ILE A 9 -9.43 5.44 -2.87
C ILE A 9 -8.13 4.67 -2.70
N ASP A 10 -7.06 5.28 -2.20
CA ASP A 10 -5.78 4.60 -1.97
C ASP A 10 -5.96 3.39 -1.03
N ALA A 11 -6.72 3.58 0.06
CA ALA A 11 -7.10 2.51 0.99
C ALA A 11 -7.84 1.36 0.30
N TRP A 12 -8.83 1.72 -0.52
CA TRP A 12 -9.69 0.78 -1.21
C TRP A 12 -8.90 -0.02 -2.26
N VAL A 13 -8.06 0.66 -3.05
CA VAL A 13 -7.22 0.02 -4.07
C VAL A 13 -6.27 -0.99 -3.43
N MET A 14 -5.57 -0.61 -2.36
CA MET A 14 -4.66 -1.50 -1.64
C MET A 14 -5.39 -2.75 -1.12
N ARG A 15 -6.59 -2.57 -0.55
CA ARG A 15 -7.43 -3.68 -0.09
C ARG A 15 -7.86 -4.59 -1.23
N GLN A 16 -8.30 -4.04 -2.36
CA GLN A 16 -8.70 -4.83 -3.52
C GLN A 16 -7.53 -5.61 -4.12
N ALA A 17 -6.35 -5.00 -4.23
CA ALA A 17 -5.15 -5.66 -4.70
C ALA A 17 -4.78 -6.86 -3.81
N CYS A 18 -4.80 -6.67 -2.48
CA CYS A 18 -4.49 -7.74 -1.54
C CYS A 18 -5.53 -8.88 -1.60
N GLN A 19 -6.82 -8.55 -1.67
CA GLN A 19 -7.88 -9.54 -1.84
C GLN A 19 -7.74 -10.31 -3.15
N GLN A 20 -7.40 -9.62 -4.24
CA GLN A 20 -7.20 -10.25 -5.54
C GLN A 20 -6.00 -11.20 -5.55
N MET A 21 -4.91 -10.82 -4.87
CA MET A 21 -3.74 -11.69 -4.69
C MET A 21 -4.09 -12.96 -3.91
N CYS A 22 -4.85 -12.85 -2.82
CA CYS A 22 -5.36 -14.02 -2.09
C CYS A 22 -6.22 -14.93 -2.97
N GLN A 23 -7.09 -14.37 -3.82
CA GLN A 23 -7.91 -15.15 -4.75
C GLN A 23 -7.05 -15.87 -5.79
N TRP A 24 -6.01 -15.22 -6.32
CA TRP A 24 -5.07 -15.84 -7.24
C TRP A 24 -4.31 -17.00 -6.59
N HIS A 25 -3.84 -16.84 -5.35
CA HIS A 25 -3.24 -17.93 -4.58
C HIS A 25 -4.21 -19.10 -4.38
N ALA A 26 -5.46 -18.82 -4.00
CA ALA A 26 -6.49 -19.86 -3.81
C ALA A 26 -6.82 -20.60 -5.11
N ALA A 27 -6.70 -19.93 -6.26
CA ALA A 27 -6.88 -20.51 -7.59
C ALA A 27 -5.63 -21.26 -8.10
N GLY A 28 -4.54 -21.30 -7.34
CA GLY A 28 -3.28 -21.94 -7.73
C GLY A 28 -2.44 -21.14 -8.73
N VAL A 29 -2.72 -19.85 -8.90
CA VAL A 29 -1.90 -18.96 -9.73
C VAL A 29 -0.64 -18.58 -8.93
N VAL A 30 0.53 -18.81 -9.52
CA VAL A 30 1.81 -18.51 -8.91
C VAL A 30 2.25 -17.10 -9.33
N LEU A 31 2.21 -16.17 -8.39
CA LEU A 31 2.68 -14.80 -8.55
C LEU A 31 3.67 -14.48 -7.43
N SER A 32 4.71 -13.70 -7.76
CA SER A 32 5.72 -13.31 -6.76
C SER A 32 5.18 -12.26 -5.80
N PHE A 33 4.48 -11.24 -6.31
CA PHE A 33 3.87 -10.16 -5.54
C PHE A 33 2.87 -9.39 -6.41
N VAL A 34 2.06 -8.54 -5.77
CA VAL A 34 1.28 -7.47 -6.40
C VAL A 34 1.87 -6.12 -5.99
N ALA A 35 2.12 -5.24 -6.97
CA ALA A 35 2.58 -3.88 -6.73
C ALA A 35 1.40 -2.90 -6.68
N VAL A 36 1.38 -2.03 -5.67
CA VAL A 36 0.37 -0.99 -5.50
C VAL A 36 1.07 0.36 -5.46
N ASN A 37 0.65 1.27 -6.34
CA ASN A 37 1.13 2.65 -6.35
C ASN A 37 0.48 3.44 -5.22
N VAL A 38 1.30 4.13 -4.43
CA VAL A 38 0.88 4.94 -3.30
C VAL A 38 1.00 6.42 -3.66
N SER A 39 -0.07 7.19 -3.44
CA SER A 39 -0.02 8.63 -3.67
C SER A 39 0.93 9.33 -2.70
N SER A 40 1.60 10.40 -3.14
CA SER A 40 2.50 11.18 -2.27
C SER A 40 1.80 11.70 -1.01
N ARG A 41 0.51 12.02 -1.12
CA ARG A 41 -0.33 12.44 0.01
C ARG A 41 -0.51 11.37 1.07
N LEU A 42 -0.77 10.13 0.66
CA LEU A 42 -0.91 9.03 1.62
C LEU A 42 0.43 8.73 2.28
N PHE A 43 1.50 8.71 1.47
CA PHE A 43 2.87 8.52 1.97
C PHE A 43 3.27 9.58 3.01
N ALA A 44 2.92 10.85 2.77
CA ALA A 44 3.21 11.96 3.69
C ALA A 44 2.40 11.91 5.01
N ARG A 45 1.30 11.16 5.10
CA ARG A 45 0.39 11.18 6.25
C ARG A 45 0.88 10.44 7.50
N ARG A 46 2.09 9.88 7.51
CA ARG A 46 2.66 9.08 8.61
C ARG A 46 1.81 7.88 9.10
N GLU A 47 0.71 7.59 8.43
CA GLU A 47 -0.27 6.53 8.78
C GLU A 47 -0.22 5.36 7.79
N LEU A 48 0.62 5.43 6.75
CA LEU A 48 0.70 4.40 5.70
C LEU A 48 1.00 3.03 6.30
N TYR A 49 1.98 2.92 7.21
CA TYR A 49 2.31 1.64 7.86
C TYR A 49 1.10 1.02 8.60
N GLN A 50 0.27 1.84 9.26
CA GLN A 50 -0.92 1.36 9.98
C GLN A 50 -1.96 0.84 8.99
N GLN A 51 -2.15 1.55 7.89
CA GLN A 51 -3.10 1.16 6.86
C GLN A 51 -2.68 -0.13 6.17
N VAL A 52 -1.40 -0.28 5.84
CA VAL A 52 -0.82 -1.51 5.26
C VAL A 52 -1.02 -2.67 6.23
N ALA A 53 -0.65 -2.50 7.50
CA ALA A 53 -0.84 -3.52 8.53
C ALA A 53 -2.31 -3.93 8.67
N GLN A 54 -3.24 -2.97 8.67
CA GLN A 54 -4.67 -3.25 8.73
C GLN A 54 -5.16 -4.03 7.51
N VAL A 55 -4.74 -3.64 6.30
CA VAL A 55 -5.15 -4.32 5.06
C VAL A 55 -4.63 -5.76 5.05
N LEU A 56 -3.34 -5.97 5.35
CA LEU A 56 -2.74 -7.30 5.39
C LEU A 56 -3.41 -8.19 6.44
N HIS A 57 -3.72 -7.63 7.62
CA HIS A 57 -4.49 -8.32 8.65
C HIS A 57 -5.90 -8.72 8.16
N ASP A 58 -6.63 -7.79 7.55
CA ASP A 58 -8.01 -8.03 7.10
C ASP A 58 -8.10 -9.01 5.94
N THR A 59 -7.10 -9.04 5.04
CA THR A 59 -7.11 -9.94 3.87
C THR A 59 -6.40 -11.26 4.11
N GLY A 60 -5.57 -11.34 5.16
CA GLY A 60 -4.70 -12.48 5.43
C GLY A 60 -3.60 -12.68 4.39
N LEU A 61 -3.24 -11.64 3.64
CA LEU A 61 -2.15 -11.72 2.67
C LEU A 61 -0.82 -11.70 3.43
N ASP A 62 0.09 -12.62 3.09
CA ASP A 62 1.46 -12.56 3.61
C ASP A 62 2.16 -11.30 3.04
N PRO A 63 2.76 -10.45 3.91
CA PRO A 63 3.42 -9.21 3.50
C PRO A 63 4.44 -9.37 2.36
N ALA A 64 5.07 -10.55 2.23
CA ALA A 64 6.04 -10.83 1.17
C ALA A 64 5.45 -10.73 -0.26
N TYR A 65 4.13 -10.74 -0.40
CA TYR A 65 3.42 -10.65 -1.68
C TYR A 65 2.86 -9.26 -1.98
N LEU A 66 3.09 -8.26 -1.12
CA LEU A 66 2.68 -6.88 -1.37
C LEU A 66 3.91 -6.00 -1.56
N GLU A 67 4.00 -5.35 -2.71
CA GLU A 67 4.99 -4.32 -2.98
C GLU A 67 4.30 -2.94 -3.05
N LEU A 68 4.88 -1.94 -2.39
CA LEU A 68 4.38 -0.57 -2.44
C LEU A 68 5.32 0.28 -3.27
N GLU A 69 4.79 0.90 -4.32
CA GLU A 69 5.54 1.79 -5.19
C GLU A 69 5.22 3.25 -4.85
N VAL A 70 6.27 4.05 -4.72
CA VAL A 70 6.17 5.51 -4.55
C VAL A 70 7.02 6.19 -5.61
N THR A 71 6.58 7.35 -6.08
CA THR A 71 7.37 8.13 -7.03
C THR A 71 8.56 8.76 -6.32
N GLU A 72 9.68 8.94 -7.04
CA GLU A 72 10.85 9.64 -6.51
C GLU A 72 10.50 11.03 -5.98
N SER A 73 9.64 11.76 -6.70
CA SER A 73 9.17 13.08 -6.26
C SER A 73 8.42 13.05 -4.93
N ALA A 74 7.67 11.98 -4.63
CA ALA A 74 6.98 11.82 -3.35
C ALA A 74 7.97 11.61 -2.19
N VAL A 75 9.04 10.85 -2.44
CA VAL A 75 10.11 10.62 -1.45
C VAL A 75 10.90 11.90 -1.20
N MET A 76 11.16 12.68 -2.24
CA MET A 76 11.95 13.91 -2.18
C MET A 76 11.20 15.10 -1.57
N GLU A 77 9.86 15.03 -1.48
CA GLU A 77 9.03 16.08 -0.88
C GLU A 77 9.26 16.20 0.64
N ASP A 78 9.40 15.06 1.35
CA ASP A 78 9.78 15.01 2.76
C ASP A 78 10.62 13.73 3.04
N PRO A 79 11.95 13.81 2.87
CA PRO A 79 12.84 12.65 3.03
C PRO A 79 12.87 12.06 4.44
N GLU A 80 12.64 12.87 5.47
CA GLU A 80 12.62 12.40 6.86
C GLU A 80 11.38 11.55 7.13
N VAL A 81 10.21 12.00 6.67
CA VAL A 81 8.97 11.21 6.72
C VAL A 81 9.11 9.93 5.92
N ALA A 82 9.73 10.00 4.74
CA ALA A 82 9.98 8.84 3.90
C ALA A 82 10.81 7.77 4.63
N LEU A 83 11.91 8.20 5.25
CA LEU A 83 12.78 7.33 6.04
C LEU A 83 12.07 6.74 7.27
N GLU A 84 11.20 7.50 7.94
CA GLU A 84 10.43 6.95 9.06
C GLU A 84 9.45 5.87 8.61
N GLN A 85 8.72 6.10 7.52
CA GLN A 85 7.70 5.17 7.02
C GLN A 85 8.32 3.89 6.46
N MET A 86 9.47 3.96 5.80
CA MET A 86 10.13 2.79 5.18
C MET A 86 10.83 1.87 6.18
N HIS A 87 11.13 2.34 7.40
CA HIS A 87 11.77 1.54 8.44
C HIS A 87 10.79 0.88 9.44
N ARG A 88 9.50 1.19 9.34
CA ARG A 88 8.45 0.64 10.22
C ARG A 88 7.79 -0.58 9.60
#